data_AF-A0A9Q0KWI0-F1
#
_entry.id   AF-A0A9Q0KWI0-F1
#
_cell.length_a   1.000
_cell.length_b   1.000
_cell.length_c   1.000
_cell.angle_alpha   90.00
_cell.angle_beta   90.00
_cell.angle_gamma   90.00
#
_symmetry.space_group_name_H-M   'P 1'
#
loop_
_entity.id
_entity.type
_entity.pdbx_description
1 polymer ?
#
loop_
_entity_poly.entity_id
_entity_poly.type
_entity_poly.pdbx_seq_one_letter_code
_entity_poly.pdbx_strand_id
1 'polypeptide(L)'
;MFNLIPDDWVGYAGPWIREIAKGFNCFKFLHFRQMIVKDVDLKLLGRAQVTCSMTLMAYIHDPCDRDVMSLVCHKWYEIDALTWKYITIAFCYTTSPERLRQKFQHLESLKLKGKPRDAMFNLITDDWGGYASPWIREITEGFNCLKFLHFWRMIVKDVDLKLLA
;
A
#
# COMPACT_ATOMS: atom_id res chain seq x y z
N MET A 1 26.45 33.03 -18.92
CA MET A 1 26.34 31.60 -18.55
C MET A 1 27.30 31.39 -17.39
N PHE A 2 26.80 31.23 -16.17
CA PHE A 2 27.65 31.12 -14.98
C PHE A 2 28.20 29.69 -14.89
N ASN A 3 29.48 29.51 -15.20
CA ASN A 3 30.17 28.25 -14.94
C ASN A 3 30.41 28.14 -13.43
N LEU A 4 29.54 27.39 -12.75
CA LEU A 4 29.63 27.05 -11.32
C LEU A 4 30.46 25.77 -11.09
N ILE A 5 31.34 25.40 -12.03
CA ILE A 5 32.16 24.20 -11.94
C ILE A 5 33.54 24.63 -11.41
N PRO A 6 33.95 24.17 -10.22
CA PRO A 6 35.30 24.42 -9.69
C PRO A 6 36.38 23.87 -10.62
N ASP A 7 37.52 24.56 -10.73
CA ASP A 7 38.63 24.18 -11.62
C ASP A 7 39.27 22.82 -11.27
N ASP A 8 39.05 22.33 -10.05
CA ASP A 8 39.52 21.02 -9.54
C ASP A 8 38.46 19.90 -9.70
N TRP A 9 37.35 20.16 -10.39
CA TRP A 9 36.26 19.20 -10.49
C TRP A 9 36.60 18.02 -11.40
N VAL A 10 36.93 16.89 -10.78
CA VAL A 10 37.26 15.61 -11.46
C VAL A 10 36.00 14.85 -11.93
N GLY A 11 34.89 15.56 -12.16
CA GLY A 11 33.64 14.95 -12.64
C GLY A 11 32.80 14.23 -11.58
N TYR A 12 33.16 14.27 -10.29
CA TYR A 12 32.39 13.55 -9.25
C TYR A 12 31.09 14.27 -8.86
N ALA A 13 29.98 13.53 -8.85
CA ALA A 13 28.66 14.06 -8.46
C ALA A 13 28.45 14.13 -6.93
N GLY A 14 29.32 13.51 -6.13
CA GLY A 14 29.12 13.34 -4.69
C GLY A 14 28.87 14.62 -3.85
N PRO A 15 29.55 15.75 -4.11
CA PRO A 15 29.26 17.01 -3.41
C PRO A 15 27.85 17.53 -3.71
N TRP A 16 27.43 17.49 -4.98
CA TRP A 16 26.10 17.87 -5.43
C TRP A 16 25.03 16.94 -4.86
N ILE A 17 25.27 15.62 -4.87
CA ILE A 17 24.34 14.63 -4.31
C ILE A 17 24.10 14.87 -2.82
N ARG A 18 25.14 15.25 -2.06
CA ARG A 18 25.00 15.58 -0.64
C ARG A 18 24.17 16.83 -0.39
N GLU A 19 24.38 17.88 -1.17
CA GLU A 19 23.58 19.11 -1.04
C GLU A 19 22.15 18.94 -1.55
N ILE A 20 21.96 18.21 -2.65
CA ILE A 20 20.65 17.81 -3.18
C ILE A 20 19.89 16.97 -2.14
N ALA A 21 20.55 15.99 -1.51
CA ALA A 21 19.94 15.16 -0.47
C ALA A 21 19.62 15.91 0.83
N LYS A 22 20.27 17.06 1.10
CA LYS A 22 19.96 17.92 2.25
C LYS A 22 18.85 18.94 1.95
N GLY A 23 18.83 19.48 0.73
CA GLY A 23 17.96 20.59 0.35
C GLY A 23 16.60 20.17 -0.21
N PHE A 24 16.46 18.93 -0.66
CA PHE A 24 15.28 18.48 -1.36
C PHE A 24 14.87 17.07 -0.91
N ASN A 25 13.63 16.97 -0.42
CA ASN A 25 13.13 15.73 0.18
C ASN A 25 12.49 14.77 -0.83
N CYS A 26 12.25 15.19 -2.08
CA CYS A 26 11.57 14.39 -3.09
C CYS A 26 11.98 14.80 -4.51
N PHE A 27 12.46 13.84 -5.31
CA PHE A 27 12.72 14.04 -6.75
C PHE A 27 12.09 12.93 -7.58
N LYS A 28 11.51 13.31 -8.72
CA LYS A 28 10.97 12.36 -9.71
C LYS A 28 12.06 11.77 -10.61
N PHE A 29 13.07 12.56 -10.95
CA PHE A 29 14.22 12.13 -11.74
C PHE A 29 15.41 13.05 -11.45
N LEU A 30 16.62 12.48 -11.46
CA LEU A 30 17.87 13.21 -11.35
C LEU A 30 18.78 12.71 -12.48
N HIS A 31 19.10 13.58 -13.42
CA HIS A 31 19.85 13.20 -14.61
C HIS A 31 21.24 13.83 -14.56
N PHE A 32 22.26 12.99 -14.37
CA PHE A 32 23.65 13.41 -14.47
C PHE A 32 24.17 13.12 -15.88
N ARG A 33 24.70 14.13 -16.57
CA ARG A 33 25.50 13.93 -17.80
C ARG A 33 26.97 14.05 -17.44
N GLN A 34 27.76 13.05 -17.85
CA GLN A 34 29.22 13.06 -17.78
C GLN A 34 29.78 13.23 -16.34
N MET A 35 29.11 12.64 -15.35
CA MET A 35 29.58 12.66 -13.95
C MET A 35 29.82 11.25 -13.42
N ILE A 36 30.82 11.11 -12.54
CA ILE A 36 31.17 9.90 -11.82
C ILE A 36 30.39 9.89 -10.49
N VAL A 37 29.50 8.91 -10.33
CA VAL A 37 28.72 8.68 -9.10
C VAL A 37 29.30 7.47 -8.37
N LYS A 38 29.65 7.62 -7.09
CA LYS A 38 30.16 6.49 -6.28
C LYS A 38 29.00 5.74 -5.61
N ASP A 39 29.22 4.46 -5.27
CA ASP A 39 28.21 3.63 -4.59
C ASP A 39 27.70 4.23 -3.27
N VAL A 40 28.57 4.94 -2.54
CA VAL A 40 28.18 5.65 -1.31
C VAL A 40 27.16 6.76 -1.59
N ASP A 41 27.30 7.46 -2.73
CA ASP A 41 26.40 8.53 -3.14
C ASP A 41 25.05 7.98 -3.65
N LEU A 42 25.06 6.81 -4.32
CA LEU A 42 23.84 6.08 -4.69
C LEU A 42 23.04 5.63 -3.47
N LYS A 43 23.72 5.20 -2.39
CA LYS A 43 23.05 4.84 -1.12
C LYS A 43 22.40 6.04 -0.44
N LEU A 44 22.99 7.24 -0.54
CA LEU A 44 22.41 8.48 -0.03
C LEU A 44 21.13 8.86 -0.78
N LEU A 45 21.14 8.80 -2.11
CA LEU A 45 19.94 9.02 -2.94
C LEU A 45 18.86 7.96 -2.67
N GLY A 46 19.25 6.70 -2.51
CA GLY A 46 18.35 5.60 -2.21
C GLY A 46 17.59 5.80 -0.88
N ARG A 47 18.26 6.32 0.16
CA ARG A 47 17.63 6.63 1.46
C ARG A 47 16.63 7.78 1.38
N ALA A 48 16.95 8.83 0.63
CA ALA A 48 16.02 9.96 0.39
C ALA A 48 14.77 9.50 -0.38
N GLN A 49 14.92 8.61 -1.36
CA GLN A 49 13.80 8.04 -2.11
C GLN A 49 12.88 7.16 -1.25
N VAL A 50 13.40 6.30 -0.36
CA VAL A 50 12.53 5.43 0.47
C VAL A 50 11.60 6.25 1.37
N THR A 51 12.16 7.29 1.99
CA THR A 51 11.43 8.16 2.93
C THR A 51 10.37 8.99 2.20
N CYS A 52 10.68 9.46 0.98
CA CYS A 52 9.73 10.14 0.11
C CYS A 52 8.62 9.19 -0.38
N SER A 53 8.93 7.94 -0.73
CA SER A 53 7.94 6.99 -1.26
C SER A 53 6.85 6.63 -0.23
N MET A 54 7.21 6.36 1.03
CA MET A 54 6.20 6.11 2.08
C MET A 54 5.31 7.33 2.32
N THR A 55 5.92 8.52 2.35
CA THR A 55 5.21 9.80 2.53
C THR A 55 4.27 10.06 1.36
N LEU A 56 4.73 9.85 0.12
CA LEU A 56 3.93 10.02 -1.10
C LEU A 56 2.75 9.05 -1.14
N MET A 57 2.98 7.76 -0.86
CA MET A 57 1.92 6.76 -0.92
C MET A 57 0.77 7.10 0.04
N ALA A 58 1.09 7.67 1.21
CA ALA A 58 0.10 8.10 2.19
C ALA A 58 -0.87 9.18 1.69
N TYR A 59 -0.49 10.00 0.70
CA TYR A 59 -1.34 11.03 0.10
C TYR A 59 -2.15 10.53 -1.11
N ILE A 60 -1.86 9.35 -1.64
CA ILE A 60 -2.63 8.75 -2.73
C ILE A 60 -3.79 7.98 -2.11
N HIS A 61 -4.99 8.55 -2.22
CA HIS A 61 -6.22 7.98 -1.68
C HIS A 61 -7.04 7.21 -2.71
N ASP A 62 -6.83 7.47 -4.00
CA ASP A 62 -7.55 6.77 -5.05
C ASP A 62 -7.06 5.31 -5.18
N PRO A 63 -7.97 4.31 -5.12
CA PRO A 63 -7.59 2.90 -5.22
C PRO A 63 -6.99 2.52 -6.58
N CYS A 64 -7.40 3.16 -7.67
CA CYS A 64 -6.90 2.86 -9.02
C CYS A 64 -5.45 3.33 -9.14
N ASP A 65 -5.17 4.56 -8.69
CA ASP A 65 -3.81 5.09 -8.65
C ASP A 65 -2.89 4.20 -7.81
N ARG A 66 -3.35 3.76 -6.64
CA ARG A 66 -2.60 2.85 -5.77
C ARG A 66 -2.31 1.50 -6.41
N ASP A 67 -3.28 0.95 -7.15
CA ASP A 67 -3.09 -0.32 -7.86
C ASP A 67 -1.97 -0.18 -8.91
N VAL A 68 -2.01 0.87 -9.74
CA VAL A 68 -0.97 1.17 -10.73
C VAL A 68 0.40 1.38 -10.08
N MET A 69 0.46 2.13 -8.98
CA MET A 69 1.70 2.40 -8.25
C MET A 69 2.30 1.13 -7.64
N SER A 70 1.46 0.21 -7.15
CA SER A 70 1.91 -1.07 -6.59
C SER A 70 2.55 -2.00 -7.64
N LEU A 71 2.25 -1.80 -8.93
CA LEU A 71 2.78 -2.59 -10.04
C LEU A 71 4.13 -2.08 -10.57
N VAL A 72 4.59 -0.89 -10.17
CA VAL A 72 5.82 -0.27 -10.69
C VAL A 72 7.06 -1.08 -10.33
N CYS A 73 7.21 -1.47 -9.07
CA CYS A 73 8.28 -2.36 -8.62
C CYS A 73 7.98 -2.98 -7.25
N HIS A 74 8.74 -4.01 -6.87
CA HIS A 74 8.55 -4.74 -5.60
C HIS A 74 8.55 -3.83 -4.37
N LYS A 75 9.40 -2.80 -4.36
CA LYS A 75 9.49 -1.87 -3.23
C LYS A 75 8.25 -1.00 -3.08
N TRP A 76 7.63 -0.59 -4.19
CA TRP A 76 6.38 0.18 -4.17
C TRP A 76 5.20 -0.72 -3.78
N TYR A 77 5.22 -1.98 -4.21
CA TYR A 77 4.28 -2.99 -3.74
C TYR A 77 4.31 -3.16 -2.21
N GLU A 78 5.51 -3.28 -1.62
CA GLU A 78 5.68 -3.37 -0.16
C GLU A 78 5.21 -2.09 0.57
N ILE A 79 5.55 -0.92 0.05
CA ILE A 79 5.15 0.36 0.65
C ILE A 79 3.63 0.56 0.57
N ASP A 80 3.00 0.19 -0.54
CA ASP A 80 1.55 0.22 -0.68
C ASP A 80 0.88 -0.67 0.39
N ALA A 81 1.32 -1.93 0.46
CA ALA A 81 0.89 -2.92 1.44
C ALA A 81 0.95 -2.40 2.90
N LEU A 82 2.01 -1.66 3.25
CA LEU A 82 2.19 -1.10 4.58
C LEU A 82 1.35 0.15 4.85
N THR A 83 1.06 0.95 3.82
CA THR A 83 0.42 2.27 3.98
C THR A 83 -1.07 2.28 3.70
N TRP A 84 -1.62 1.22 3.11
CA TRP A 84 -3.05 1.16 2.76
C TRP A 84 -3.89 0.73 3.96
N LYS A 85 -4.81 1.61 4.37
CA LYS A 85 -5.57 1.46 5.64
C LYS A 85 -7.03 1.08 5.45
N TYR A 86 -7.60 1.30 4.27
CA TYR A 86 -9.03 1.15 4.00
C TYR A 86 -9.25 0.27 2.79
N ILE A 87 -9.81 -0.92 2.99
CA ILE A 87 -10.04 -1.88 1.90
C ILE A 87 -11.53 -2.17 1.77
N THR A 88 -11.98 -2.18 0.51
CA THR A 88 -13.29 -2.74 0.15
C THR A 88 -13.10 -3.93 -0.77
N ILE A 89 -13.57 -5.10 -0.34
CA ILE A 89 -13.68 -6.28 -1.18
C ILE A 89 -15.12 -6.33 -1.70
N ALA A 90 -15.24 -6.12 -3.01
CA ALA A 90 -16.54 -6.05 -3.69
C ALA A 90 -17.28 -7.40 -3.74
N PHE A 91 -16.56 -8.51 -3.54
CA PHE A 91 -17.11 -9.86 -3.51
C PHE A 91 -16.21 -10.78 -2.68
N CYS A 92 -16.72 -11.33 -1.58
CA CYS A 92 -15.91 -12.02 -0.56
C CYS A 92 -15.24 -13.32 -1.03
N TYR A 93 -15.52 -13.77 -2.25
CA TYR A 93 -14.90 -14.96 -2.86
C TYR A 93 -13.76 -14.63 -3.83
N THR A 94 -13.43 -13.35 -4.05
CA THR A 94 -12.33 -12.98 -4.96
C THR A 94 -10.94 -13.20 -4.36
N THR A 95 -10.83 -13.32 -3.04
CA THR A 95 -9.57 -13.53 -2.33
C THR A 95 -9.80 -14.27 -1.02
N SER A 96 -8.75 -14.89 -0.48
CA SER A 96 -8.79 -15.48 0.85
C SER A 96 -8.49 -14.44 1.94
N PRO A 97 -9.03 -14.62 3.16
CA PRO A 97 -8.67 -13.81 4.32
C PRO A 97 -7.15 -13.80 4.59
N GLU A 98 -6.51 -14.95 4.48
CA GLU A 98 -5.06 -15.12 4.67
C GLU A 98 -4.24 -14.26 3.71
N ARG A 99 -4.61 -14.26 2.42
CA ARG A 99 -3.92 -13.46 1.41
C ARG A 99 -4.08 -11.97 1.68
N LEU A 100 -5.24 -11.56 2.21
CA LEU A 100 -5.47 -10.18 2.62
C LEU A 100 -4.56 -9.81 3.80
N ARG A 101 -4.49 -10.66 4.83
CA ARG A 101 -3.64 -10.45 6.01
C ARG A 101 -2.15 -10.35 5.64
N GLN A 102 -1.68 -11.26 4.78
CA GLN A 102 -0.29 -11.27 4.32
C GLN A 102 0.10 -9.97 3.61
N LYS A 103 -0.81 -9.41 2.81
CA LYS A 103 -0.56 -8.16 2.09
C LYS A 103 -0.74 -6.93 2.98
N PHE A 104 -1.81 -6.84 3.75
CA PHE A 104 -2.20 -5.61 4.46
C PHE A 104 -2.22 -5.81 5.98
N GLN A 105 -1.03 -5.81 6.56
CA GLN A 105 -0.83 -6.08 7.99
C GLN A 105 -1.33 -4.95 8.91
N HIS A 106 -1.39 -3.72 8.41
CA HIS A 106 -1.76 -2.52 9.18
C HIS A 106 -3.15 -1.97 8.79
N LEU A 107 -4.05 -2.86 8.35
CA LEU A 107 -5.38 -2.48 7.91
C LEU A 107 -6.20 -1.90 9.08
N GLU A 108 -6.80 -0.72 8.90
CA GLU A 108 -7.64 -0.07 9.91
C GLU A 108 -9.15 -0.23 9.63
N SER A 109 -9.54 -0.40 8.36
CA SER A 109 -10.93 -0.54 7.95
C SER A 109 -11.09 -1.58 6.85
N LEU A 110 -12.03 -2.51 7.04
CA LEU A 110 -12.36 -3.55 6.07
C LEU A 110 -13.87 -3.56 5.77
N LYS A 111 -14.21 -3.44 4.49
CA LYS A 111 -15.57 -3.62 3.97
C LYS A 111 -15.64 -4.86 3.10
N LEU A 112 -16.49 -5.80 3.46
CA LEU A 112 -16.69 -7.06 2.74
C LEU A 112 -18.11 -7.13 2.20
N LYS A 113 -18.24 -7.44 0.91
CA LYS A 113 -19.54 -7.69 0.27
C LYS A 113 -19.69 -9.17 -0.02
N GLY A 114 -20.80 -9.76 0.43
CA GLY A 114 -21.13 -11.16 0.17
C GLY A 114 -21.97 -11.33 -1.08
N LYS A 115 -23.26 -11.63 -0.86
CA LYS A 115 -24.23 -11.93 -1.91
C LYS A 115 -24.29 -10.83 -2.98
N PRO A 116 -24.55 -11.18 -4.26
CA PRO A 116 -24.75 -10.21 -5.34
C PRO A 116 -25.99 -9.34 -5.08
N ARG A 117 -26.19 -8.32 -5.93
CA ARG A 117 -27.33 -7.40 -5.77
C ARG A 117 -28.68 -8.10 -5.93
N ASP A 118 -28.70 -9.17 -6.71
CA ASP A 118 -29.85 -10.02 -6.99
C ASP A 118 -30.48 -10.62 -5.72
N ALA A 119 -29.70 -10.76 -4.64
CA ALA A 119 -30.19 -11.14 -3.31
C ALA A 119 -31.24 -10.17 -2.74
N MET A 120 -31.17 -8.90 -3.10
CA MET A 120 -32.12 -7.88 -2.64
C MET A 120 -33.47 -7.99 -3.36
N PHE A 121 -33.52 -8.76 -4.45
CA PHE A 121 -34.71 -8.98 -5.27
C PHE A 121 -35.24 -10.42 -5.17
N ASN A 122 -34.79 -11.19 -4.17
CA ASN A 122 -35.13 -12.61 -3.98
C ASN A 122 -34.86 -13.48 -5.22
N LEU A 123 -33.87 -13.12 -6.04
CA LEU A 123 -33.51 -13.83 -7.28
C LEU A 123 -32.49 -14.95 -7.06
N ILE A 124 -32.03 -15.14 -5.83
CA ILE A 124 -31.08 -16.20 -5.45
C ILE A 124 -31.55 -16.88 -4.17
N THR A 125 -31.07 -18.09 -3.94
CA THR A 125 -31.40 -18.87 -2.76
C THR A 125 -30.79 -18.31 -1.48
N ASP A 126 -31.41 -18.60 -0.33
CA ASP A 126 -30.92 -18.13 0.97
C ASP A 126 -29.57 -18.75 1.36
N ASP A 127 -29.30 -19.97 0.90
CA ASP A 127 -28.08 -20.74 1.12
C ASP A 127 -26.95 -20.42 0.12
N TRP A 128 -27.13 -19.42 -0.75
CA TRP A 128 -26.17 -19.01 -1.79
C TRP A 128 -24.73 -18.83 -1.26
N GLY A 129 -24.58 -18.44 0.02
CA GLY A 129 -23.31 -18.24 0.69
C GLY A 129 -23.08 -16.81 1.14
N GLY A 130 -21.82 -16.38 1.14
CA GLY A 130 -21.39 -15.11 1.73
C GLY A 130 -21.16 -15.20 3.25
N TYR A 131 -20.69 -16.35 3.74
CA TYR A 131 -20.42 -16.55 5.16
C TYR A 131 -19.26 -15.67 5.66
N ALA A 132 -19.49 -14.96 6.76
CA ALA A 132 -18.48 -14.13 7.40
C ALA A 132 -17.52 -14.93 8.29
N SER A 133 -17.89 -16.14 8.73
CA SER A 133 -17.09 -16.94 9.67
C SER A 133 -15.60 -17.10 9.30
N PRO A 134 -15.22 -17.43 8.05
CA PRO A 134 -13.80 -17.56 7.69
C PRO A 134 -13.05 -16.22 7.78
N TRP A 135 -13.72 -15.12 7.42
CA TRP A 135 -13.16 -13.78 7.52
C TRP A 135 -12.98 -13.37 8.98
N ILE A 136 -13.98 -13.63 9.82
CA ILE A 136 -13.97 -13.26 11.23
C ILE A 136 -12.87 -13.98 11.99
N ARG A 137 -12.69 -15.29 11.78
CA ARG A 137 -11.59 -16.06 12.39
C ARG A 137 -10.22 -15.47 12.07
N GLU A 138 -9.99 -15.16 10.80
CA GLU A 138 -8.72 -14.55 10.36
C GLU A 138 -8.53 -13.14 10.96
N ILE A 139 -9.60 -12.35 11.02
CA ILE A 139 -9.60 -11.00 11.62
C ILE A 139 -9.17 -11.07 13.08
N THR A 140 -9.75 -11.99 13.85
CA THR A 140 -9.47 -12.15 15.28
C THR A 140 -8.04 -12.61 15.57
N GLU A 141 -7.44 -13.35 14.64
CA GLU A 141 -6.09 -13.91 14.82
C GLU A 141 -4.98 -13.02 14.23
N GLY A 142 -5.33 -12.12 13.30
CA GLY A 142 -4.35 -11.58 12.37
C GLY A 142 -4.31 -10.07 12.19
N PHE A 143 -5.40 -9.36 12.49
CA PHE A 143 -5.53 -7.95 12.16
C PHE A 143 -5.50 -7.07 13.41
N ASN A 144 -4.29 -6.80 13.91
CA ASN A 144 -4.06 -6.07 15.16
C ASN A 144 -4.46 -4.58 15.12
N CYS A 145 -4.62 -3.99 13.93
CA CYS A 145 -4.90 -2.57 13.75
C CYS A 145 -6.35 -2.26 13.32
N LEU A 146 -7.19 -3.29 13.16
CA LEU A 146 -8.53 -3.13 12.60
C LEU A 146 -9.45 -2.41 13.59
N LYS A 147 -10.03 -1.28 13.16
CA LYS A 147 -10.95 -0.46 13.95
C LYS A 147 -12.38 -0.53 13.42
N PHE A 148 -12.54 -0.68 12.11
CA PHE A 148 -13.83 -0.68 11.44
C PHE A 148 -14.00 -1.93 10.59
N LEU A 149 -15.09 -2.66 10.83
CA LEU A 149 -15.47 -3.84 10.07
C LEU A 149 -16.90 -3.67 9.56
N HIS A 150 -17.07 -3.76 8.24
CA HIS A 150 -18.36 -3.57 7.58
C HIS A 150 -18.69 -4.79 6.72
N PHE A 151 -19.63 -5.60 7.18
CA PHE A 151 -20.22 -6.69 6.41
C PHE A 151 -21.44 -6.21 5.64
N TRP A 152 -21.48 -6.44 4.33
CA TRP A 152 -22.62 -6.08 3.49
C TRP A 152 -23.13 -7.31 2.73
N ARG A 153 -24.40 -7.68 2.98
CA ARG A 153 -25.05 -8.88 2.40
C ARG A 153 -24.25 -10.16 2.68
N MET A 154 -23.74 -10.29 3.90
CA MET A 154 -23.04 -11.47 4.39
C MET A 154 -23.87 -12.17 5.46
N ILE A 155 -23.66 -13.47 5.59
CA ILE A 155 -24.25 -14.30 6.63
C ILE A 155 -23.31 -14.26 7.84
N VAL A 156 -23.77 -13.63 8.93
CA VAL A 156 -23.05 -13.55 10.21
C VAL A 156 -23.85 -14.33 11.23
N LYS A 157 -23.21 -15.27 11.94
CA LYS A 157 -23.83 -16.06 13.00
C LYS A 157 -23.47 -15.47 14.37
N ASP A 158 -24.28 -15.77 15.38
CA ASP A 158 -24.01 -15.33 16.76
C ASP A 158 -22.65 -15.80 17.29
N VAL A 159 -22.21 -17.00 16.89
CA VAL A 159 -20.87 -17.51 17.22
C VAL A 159 -19.77 -16.62 16.63
N ASP A 160 -19.99 -16.04 15.46
CA ASP A 160 -19.01 -15.15 14.84
C ASP A 160 -18.96 -13.81 15.58
N LEU A 161 -20.10 -13.28 16.01
CA LEU A 161 -20.16 -12.04 16.80
C LEU A 161 -19.47 -12.20 18.16
N LYS A 162 -19.59 -13.38 18.79
CA LYS A 162 -18.88 -13.71 20.04
C LYS A 162 -17.37 -13.75 19.87
N LEU A 163 -16.86 -14.07 18.68
CA LEU A 163 -15.42 -14.02 18.40
C LEU A 163 -14.91 -12.59 18.26
N LEU A 164 -15.77 -11.65 17.86
CA LEU A 164 -15.41 -10.23 17.68
C LEU A 164 -15.58 -9.38 18.95
N ALA A 165 -16.23 -9.91 19.99
CA ALA A 165 -16.53 -9.22 21.25
C ALA A 165 -15.38 -9.38 22.26
#